data_AF-A0A522DST5-F1
#
_entry.id   AF-A0A522DST5-F1
#
_cell.length_a   1.000
_cell.length_b   1.000
_cell.length_c   1.000
_cell.angle_alpha   90.00
_cell.angle_beta   90.00
_cell.angle_gamma   90.00
#
_symmetry.space_group_name_H-M   'P 1'
#
loop_
_entity.id
_entity.type
_entity.pdbx_description
1 polymer ?
#
loop_
_entity_poly.entity_id
_entity_poly.type
_entity_poly.pdbx_seq_one_letter_code
_entity_poly.pdbx_strand_id
1 'polypeptide(L)'
;MPPDGGSDDARFVIQQTGAWIKNADSKVTILAAALGLTSAIAWANSWLVIAALNRGDGVLSAAVIVLAISAVVVLGAGARWVFLALRPRTFTSLEVNRFSWPYLATLPSAPTSFKSRTADREAWDQAHVLAKIAQAKFICFRRALEWYLVLVGVLVIQFFLTAAISTLP
;
A
#
# COMPACT_ATOMS: atom_id res chain seq x y z
N MET A 1 21.72 -4.33 40.56
CA MET A 1 20.96 -5.23 39.69
C MET A 1 20.07 -4.33 38.85
N PRO A 2 20.31 -4.17 37.53
CA PRO A 2 19.42 -3.33 36.73
C PRO A 2 18.06 -4.04 36.63
N PRO A 3 16.94 -3.30 36.68
CA PRO A 3 15.62 -3.88 36.72
C PRO A 3 15.33 -4.67 35.45
N ASP A 4 14.81 -5.86 35.68
CA ASP A 4 14.18 -6.88 34.85
C ASP A 4 13.08 -6.38 33.88
N GLY A 5 12.83 -5.06 33.80
CA GLY A 5 11.86 -4.45 32.89
C GLY A 5 12.28 -4.41 31.40
N GLY A 6 13.57 -4.57 31.09
CA GLY A 6 14.07 -4.48 29.71
C GLY A 6 13.49 -5.52 28.76
N SER A 7 13.24 -6.74 29.23
CA SER A 7 12.67 -7.82 28.41
C SER A 7 11.17 -7.68 28.19
N ASP A 8 10.46 -7.11 29.18
CA ASP A 8 9.01 -6.90 29.10
C ASP A 8 8.69 -5.71 28.18
N ASP A 9 9.48 -4.64 28.26
CA ASP A 9 9.39 -3.50 27.35
C ASP A 9 9.64 -3.93 25.90
N ALA A 10 10.65 -4.76 25.66
CA ALA A 10 10.97 -5.21 24.31
C ALA A 10 9.87 -6.12 23.72
N ARG A 11 9.29 -7.02 24.54
CA ARG A 11 8.13 -7.82 24.14
C ARG A 11 6.93 -6.95 23.80
N PHE A 12 6.65 -5.96 24.64
CA PHE A 12 5.56 -5.00 24.42
C PHE A 12 5.74 -4.26 23.09
N VAL A 13 6.94 -3.70 22.82
CA VAL A 13 7.21 -2.96 21.57
C VAL A 13 7.09 -3.86 20.35
N ILE A 14 7.60 -5.10 20.41
CA ILE A 14 7.45 -6.07 19.30
C ILE A 14 5.96 -6.36 19.03
N GLN A 15 5.16 -6.58 20.07
CA GLN A 15 3.72 -6.83 19.93
C GLN A 15 2.98 -5.62 19.34
N GLN A 16 3.24 -4.42 19.86
CA GLN A 16 2.62 -3.18 19.36
C GLN A 16 2.99 -2.93 17.90
N THR A 17 4.25 -3.14 17.53
CA THR A 17 4.70 -2.97 16.14
C THR A 17 4.05 -3.99 15.22
N GLY A 18 3.88 -5.24 15.67
CA GLY A 18 3.11 -6.25 14.96
C GLY A 18 1.67 -5.83 14.71
N ALA A 19 1.02 -5.21 15.70
CA ALA A 19 -0.33 -4.67 15.55
C ALA A 19 -0.39 -3.51 14.53
N TRP A 20 0.59 -2.61 14.52
CA TRP A 20 0.69 -1.54 13.53
C TRP A 20 0.84 -2.06 12.09
N ILE A 21 1.68 -3.08 11.90
CA ILE A 21 1.86 -3.73 10.60
C ILE A 21 0.54 -4.34 10.13
N LYS A 22 -0.17 -5.08 10.99
CA LYS A 22 -1.49 -5.66 10.67
C LYS A 22 -2.51 -4.60 10.29
N ASN A 23 -2.58 -3.48 11.03
CA ASN A 23 -3.47 -2.37 10.72
C ASN A 23 -3.16 -1.75 9.36
N ALA A 24 -1.88 -1.53 9.05
CA ALA A 24 -1.44 -1.05 7.75
C ALA A 24 -1.85 -2.01 6.62
N ASP A 25 -1.69 -3.32 6.82
CA ASP A 25 -2.08 -4.34 5.82
C ASP A 25 -3.60 -4.36 5.58
N SER A 26 -4.41 -4.24 6.64
CA SER A 26 -5.86 -4.12 6.48
C SER A 26 -6.26 -2.89 5.68
N LYS A 27 -5.66 -1.72 5.97
CA LYS A 27 -5.94 -0.47 5.23
C LYS A 27 -5.56 -0.57 3.76
N VAL A 28 -4.41 -1.14 3.46
CA VAL A 28 -3.95 -1.35 2.08
C VAL A 28 -4.86 -2.33 1.34
N THR A 29 -5.31 -3.41 1.99
CA THR A 29 -6.23 -4.39 1.40
C THR A 29 -7.58 -3.75 1.08
N ILE A 30 -8.13 -2.95 1.99
CA ILE A 30 -9.37 -2.20 1.76
C ILE A 30 -9.20 -1.24 0.57
N LEU A 31 -8.09 -0.52 0.51
CA LEU A 31 -7.80 0.40 -0.59
C LEU A 31 -7.63 -0.34 -1.93
N ALA A 32 -7.01 -1.52 -1.94
CA ALA A 32 -6.89 -2.37 -3.12
C ALA A 32 -8.27 -2.81 -3.64
N ALA A 33 -9.15 -3.23 -2.73
CA ALA A 33 -10.53 -3.60 -3.06
C ALA A 33 -11.31 -2.40 -3.64
N ALA A 34 -11.20 -1.22 -3.01
CA ALA A 34 -11.83 0.00 -3.49
C ALA A 34 -11.33 0.39 -4.89
N LEU A 35 -10.02 0.33 -5.13
CA LEU A 35 -9.41 0.61 -6.44
C LEU A 35 -9.88 -0.38 -7.50
N GLY A 36 -9.95 -1.68 -7.18
CA GLY A 36 -10.48 -2.72 -8.08
C GLY A 36 -11.96 -2.47 -8.42
N LEU A 37 -12.79 -2.19 -7.42
CA LEU A 37 -14.21 -1.91 -7.61
C LEU A 37 -14.45 -0.66 -8.47
N THR A 38 -13.79 0.45 -8.14
CA THR A 38 -13.91 1.70 -8.91
C THR A 38 -13.48 1.50 -10.37
N SER A 39 -12.41 0.74 -10.61
CA SER A 39 -11.95 0.41 -11.96
C SER A 39 -12.95 -0.45 -12.74
N ALA A 40 -13.55 -1.45 -12.08
CA ALA A 40 -14.57 -2.29 -12.68
C ALA A 40 -15.83 -1.49 -13.07
N ILE A 41 -16.27 -0.57 -12.19
CA ILE A 41 -17.39 0.34 -12.48
C ILE A 41 -17.06 1.23 -13.67
N ALA A 42 -15.86 1.84 -13.71
CA ALA A 42 -15.43 2.67 -14.83
C ALA A 42 -15.41 1.88 -16.15
N TRP A 43 -14.92 0.65 -16.11
CA TRP A 43 -14.92 -0.25 -17.27
C TRP A 43 -16.34 -0.59 -17.76
N ALA A 44 -17.24 -0.95 -16.84
CA ALA A 44 -18.64 -1.26 -17.16
C ALA A 44 -19.38 -0.07 -17.81
N ASN A 45 -18.96 1.15 -17.51
CA ASN A 45 -19.53 2.38 -18.05
C ASN A 45 -18.74 2.98 -19.23
N SER A 46 -17.74 2.25 -19.76
CA SER A 46 -16.90 2.72 -20.88
C SER A 46 -17.70 3.03 -22.17
N TRP A 47 -18.85 2.40 -22.36
CA TRP A 47 -19.74 2.68 -23.48
C TRP A 47 -20.25 4.13 -23.50
N LEU A 48 -20.42 4.77 -22.33
CA LEU A 48 -20.80 6.18 -22.24
C LEU A 48 -19.73 7.08 -22.86
N VAL A 49 -18.46 6.76 -22.62
CA VAL A 49 -17.31 7.48 -23.20
C VAL A 49 -17.34 7.36 -24.72
N ILE A 50 -17.57 6.16 -25.26
CA ILE A 50 -17.69 5.93 -26.71
C ILE A 50 -18.87 6.71 -27.30
N ALA A 51 -20.03 6.69 -26.62
CA ALA A 51 -21.21 7.43 -27.05
C ALA A 51 -20.96 8.95 -27.07
N ALA A 52 -20.26 9.49 -26.08
CA ALA A 52 -19.87 10.91 -26.06
C ALA A 52 -18.86 11.25 -27.15
N LEU A 53 -17.89 10.37 -27.46
CA LEU A 53 -16.94 10.61 -28.56
C LEU A 53 -17.62 10.65 -29.93
N ASN A 54 -18.70 9.90 -30.12
CA ASN A 54 -19.47 9.91 -31.37
C ASN A 54 -20.36 11.17 -31.53
N ARG A 55 -20.64 11.90 -30.43
CA ARG A 55 -21.51 13.09 -30.42
C ARG A 55 -20.75 14.39 -30.19
N GLY A 56 -19.60 14.33 -29.54
CA GLY A 56 -18.84 15.49 -29.12
C GLY A 56 -18.24 16.23 -30.30
N ASP A 57 -18.09 17.56 -30.15
CA ASP A 57 -17.22 18.33 -31.03
C ASP A 57 -15.74 17.91 -30.83
N GLY A 58 -14.84 18.45 -31.66
CA GLY A 58 -13.41 18.08 -31.61
C GLY A 58 -12.73 18.42 -30.27
N VAL A 59 -13.17 19.46 -29.56
CA VAL A 59 -12.54 19.91 -28.30
C VAL A 59 -13.01 19.06 -27.13
N LEU A 60 -14.33 18.82 -27.03
CA LEU A 60 -14.94 17.97 -26.02
C LEU A 60 -14.48 16.52 -26.17
N SER A 61 -14.37 16.02 -27.40
CA SER A 61 -13.83 14.69 -27.68
C SER A 61 -12.37 14.57 -27.25
N ALA A 62 -11.54 15.57 -27.52
CA ALA A 62 -10.16 15.60 -27.07
C ALA A 62 -10.07 15.59 -25.53
N ALA A 63 -10.91 16.36 -24.83
CA ALA A 63 -10.95 16.38 -23.37
C ALA A 63 -11.34 15.01 -22.77
N VAL A 64 -12.36 14.36 -23.34
CA VAL A 64 -12.79 13.01 -22.94
C VAL A 64 -11.66 11.98 -23.12
N ILE A 65 -10.90 12.06 -24.22
CA ILE A 65 -9.74 11.18 -24.48
C ILE A 65 -8.64 11.44 -23.45
N VAL A 66 -8.29 12.70 -23.20
CA VAL A 66 -7.24 13.07 -22.23
C VAL A 66 -7.57 12.58 -20.83
N LEU A 67 -8.82 12.74 -20.40
CA LEU A 67 -9.28 12.24 -19.10
C LEU A 67 -9.29 10.71 -19.03
N ALA A 68 -9.68 10.02 -20.11
CA ALA A 68 -9.61 8.55 -20.18
C ALA A 68 -8.16 8.05 -20.06
N ILE A 69 -7.22 8.65 -20.79
CA ILE A 69 -5.78 8.32 -20.69
C ILE A 69 -5.26 8.62 -19.28
N SER A 70 -5.63 9.77 -18.72
CA SER A 70 -5.24 10.18 -17.36
C SER A 70 -5.74 9.17 -16.32
N ALA A 71 -6.98 8.68 -16.45
CA ALA A 71 -7.53 7.67 -15.55
C ALA A 71 -6.70 6.37 -15.58
N VAL A 72 -6.26 5.91 -16.76
CA VAL A 72 -5.40 4.72 -16.90
C VAL A 72 -4.04 4.94 -16.24
N VAL A 73 -3.41 6.11 -16.47
CA VAL A 73 -2.10 6.44 -15.88
C VAL A 73 -2.18 6.52 -14.35
N VAL A 74 -3.20 7.21 -13.83
CA VAL A 74 -3.44 7.36 -12.39
C VAL A 74 -3.77 6.02 -11.73
N LEU A 75 -4.57 5.18 -12.39
CA LEU A 75 -4.85 3.82 -11.93
C LEU A 75 -3.56 2.99 -11.82
N GLY A 76 -2.70 3.02 -12.84
CA GLY A 76 -1.42 2.33 -12.83
C GLY A 76 -0.50 2.83 -11.70
N ALA A 77 -0.46 4.14 -11.47
CA ALA A 77 0.29 4.73 -10.36
C ALA A 77 -0.26 4.26 -8.99
N GLY A 78 -1.57 4.29 -8.79
CA GLY A 78 -2.23 3.80 -7.57
C GLY A 78 -1.96 2.31 -7.32
N ALA A 79 -2.15 1.48 -8.35
CA ALA A 79 -1.90 0.04 -8.29
C ALA A 79 -0.44 -0.28 -7.94
N ARG A 80 0.53 0.46 -8.50
CA ARG A 80 1.95 0.34 -8.14
C ARG A 80 2.19 0.56 -6.65
N TRP A 81 1.60 1.60 -6.06
CA TRP A 81 1.79 1.90 -4.64
C TRP A 81 1.10 0.89 -3.71
N VAL A 82 -0.07 0.39 -4.10
CA VAL A 82 -0.74 -0.72 -3.41
C VAL A 82 0.16 -1.96 -3.43
N PHE A 83 0.70 -2.32 -4.60
CA PHE A 83 1.61 -3.45 -4.73
C PHE A 83 2.87 -3.27 -3.88
N LEU A 84 3.50 -2.10 -3.90
CA LEU A 84 4.66 -1.80 -3.06
C LEU A 84 4.34 -1.82 -1.57
N ALA A 85 3.11 -1.48 -1.16
CA ALA A 85 2.68 -1.59 0.22
C ALA A 85 2.56 -3.06 0.66
N LEU A 86 1.96 -3.91 -0.19
CA LEU A 86 1.76 -5.35 0.07
C LEU A 86 3.02 -6.20 -0.09
N ARG A 87 3.99 -5.75 -0.89
CA ARG A 87 5.22 -6.51 -1.16
C ARG A 87 5.89 -6.92 0.17
N PRO A 88 6.18 -8.22 0.37
CA PRO A 88 6.91 -8.69 1.53
C PRO A 88 8.25 -7.96 1.66
N ARG A 89 8.51 -7.38 2.84
CA ARG A 89 9.79 -6.73 3.16
C ARG A 89 10.57 -7.63 4.10
N THR A 90 11.59 -8.27 3.56
CA THR A 90 12.56 -9.07 4.31
C THR A 90 13.81 -8.21 4.54
N PHE A 91 13.81 -7.41 5.61
CA PHE A 91 15.07 -6.79 6.05
C PHE A 91 15.82 -7.80 6.92
N THR A 92 17.01 -8.17 6.49
CA THR A 92 17.97 -8.91 7.31
C THR A 92 18.90 -7.90 7.98
N SER A 93 19.02 -7.96 9.30
CA SER A 93 20.18 -7.35 9.96
C SER A 93 21.43 -8.08 9.48
N LEU A 94 22.55 -7.36 9.32
CA LEU A 94 23.85 -7.96 8.99
C LEU A 94 24.32 -8.96 10.07
N GLU A 95 23.77 -8.83 11.28
CA GLU A 95 24.06 -9.68 12.43
C GLU A 95 22.91 -10.63 12.72
N VAL A 96 23.26 -11.80 13.24
CA VAL A 96 22.34 -12.85 13.68
C VAL A 96 21.45 -12.35 14.83
N ASN A 97 20.13 -12.41 14.66
CA ASN A 97 19.15 -12.01 15.68
C ASN A 97 18.15 -13.13 15.95
N ARG A 98 18.06 -13.58 17.21
CA ARG A 98 17.20 -14.71 17.63
C ARG A 98 15.70 -14.45 17.51
N PHE A 99 15.30 -13.19 17.43
CA PHE A 99 13.90 -12.77 17.27
C PHE A 99 13.53 -12.47 15.81
N SER A 100 14.48 -12.55 14.88
CA SER A 100 14.25 -12.25 13.48
C SER A 100 13.73 -13.47 12.71
N TRP A 101 12.54 -13.35 12.13
CA TRP A 101 11.92 -14.43 11.37
C TRP A 101 12.72 -14.89 10.14
N PRO A 102 13.43 -14.03 9.37
CA PRO A 102 14.18 -14.50 8.21
C PRO A 102 15.31 -15.44 8.65
N TYR A 103 15.97 -15.11 9.77
CA TYR A 103 17.04 -15.93 10.30
C TYR A 103 16.51 -17.26 10.84
N LEU A 104 15.43 -17.24 11.63
CA LEU A 104 14.75 -18.44 12.12
C LEU A 104 14.28 -19.36 10.99
N ALA A 105 13.82 -18.80 9.87
CA ALA A 105 13.38 -19.57 8.71
C ALA A 105 14.54 -20.20 7.92
N THR A 106 15.74 -19.62 7.97
CA THR A 106 16.92 -20.10 7.23
C THR A 106 17.83 -21.05 8.03
N LEU A 107 17.62 -21.14 9.35
CA LEU A 107 18.44 -21.98 10.22
C LEU A 107 18.06 -23.47 10.09
N PRO A 108 19.01 -24.39 9.84
CA PRO A 108 18.75 -25.83 9.80
C PRO A 108 18.29 -26.40 11.15
N SER A 109 18.70 -25.76 12.25
CA SER A 109 18.38 -26.16 13.62
C SER A 109 18.52 -24.95 14.55
N ALA A 110 17.85 -24.99 15.71
CA ALA A 110 17.97 -23.93 16.72
C ALA A 110 19.45 -23.81 17.15
N PRO A 111 20.07 -22.62 17.04
CA PRO A 111 21.49 -22.48 17.33
C PRO A 111 21.75 -22.77 18.81
N THR A 112 22.72 -23.64 19.07
CA THR A 112 23.08 -24.15 20.40
C THR A 112 23.72 -23.09 21.31
N SER A 113 24.19 -21.97 20.75
CA SER A 113 24.55 -20.79 21.53
C SER A 113 24.44 -19.51 20.69
N PHE A 114 23.66 -18.53 21.14
CA PHE A 114 23.77 -17.16 20.64
C PHE A 114 24.92 -16.47 21.39
N LYS A 115 25.99 -16.07 20.69
CA LYS A 115 27.14 -15.39 21.30
C LYS A 115 26.75 -13.99 21.83
N SER A 116 26.98 -13.78 23.13
CA SER A 116 27.26 -12.53 23.87
C SER A 116 26.38 -11.27 23.77
N ARG A 117 25.31 -11.22 22.98
CA ARG A 117 24.32 -10.11 23.08
C ARG A 117 23.25 -10.39 24.12
N THR A 118 22.89 -9.37 24.90
CA THR A 118 21.73 -9.44 25.79
C THR A 118 20.47 -9.55 24.94
N ALA A 119 19.53 -10.40 25.35
CA ALA A 119 18.26 -10.59 24.66
C ALA A 119 17.54 -9.26 24.40
N ASP A 120 17.64 -8.31 25.33
CA ASP A 120 17.03 -6.98 25.21
C ASP A 120 17.57 -6.19 24.02
N ARG A 121 18.88 -6.25 23.73
CA ARG A 121 19.47 -5.56 22.57
C ARG A 121 18.97 -6.17 21.26
N GLU A 122 18.96 -7.50 21.16
CA GLU A 122 18.43 -8.19 19.98
C GLU A 122 16.94 -7.91 19.77
N ALA A 123 16.16 -7.82 20.85
CA ALA A 123 14.74 -7.51 20.78
C ALA A 123 14.50 -6.05 20.34
N TRP A 124 15.30 -5.09 20.82
CA TRP A 124 15.27 -3.70 20.35
C TRP A 124 15.71 -3.56 18.88
N ASP A 125 16.74 -4.29 18.45
CA ASP A 125 17.15 -4.33 17.04
C ASP A 125 15.99 -4.83 16.16
N GLN A 126 15.29 -5.88 16.59
CA GLN A 126 14.14 -6.43 15.88
C GLN A 126 12.95 -5.44 15.88
N ALA A 127 12.66 -4.80 17.01
CA ALA A 127 11.63 -3.77 17.11
C ALA A 127 11.90 -2.61 16.14
N HIS A 128 13.15 -2.15 16.04
CA HIS A 128 13.56 -1.11 15.10
C HIS A 128 13.37 -1.53 13.64
N VAL A 129 13.73 -2.76 13.29
CA VAL A 129 13.49 -3.32 11.93
C VAL A 129 12.00 -3.36 11.63
N LEU A 130 11.17 -3.85 12.56
CA LEU A 130 9.72 -3.89 12.40
C LEU A 130 9.11 -2.49 12.28
N ALA A 131 9.60 -1.51 13.04
CA ALA A 131 9.15 -0.13 12.98
C ALA A 131 9.46 0.49 11.61
N LYS A 132 10.64 0.23 11.04
CA LYS A 132 10.99 0.64 9.67
C LYS A 132 10.07 0.00 8.63
N ILE A 133 9.72 -1.28 8.78
CA ILE A 133 8.74 -1.96 7.91
C ILE A 133 7.38 -1.27 8.00
N ALA A 134 6.89 -1.04 9.21
CA ALA A 134 5.61 -0.37 9.44
C ALA A 134 5.60 1.02 8.80
N GLN A 135 6.64 1.83 9.03
CA GLN A 135 6.79 3.15 8.44
C GLN A 135 6.78 3.10 6.90
N ALA A 136 7.53 2.17 6.30
CA ALA A 136 7.55 2.00 4.84
C ALA A 136 6.16 1.62 4.29
N LYS A 137 5.42 0.76 4.99
CA LYS A 137 4.03 0.43 4.63
C LYS A 137 3.11 1.64 4.69
N PHE A 138 3.20 2.46 5.75
CA PHE A 138 2.39 3.68 5.88
C PHE A 138 2.71 4.72 4.80
N ILE A 139 3.98 4.88 4.42
CA ILE A 139 4.38 5.78 3.33
C ILE A 139 3.78 5.32 2.00
N CYS A 140 3.90 4.03 1.67
CA CYS A 140 3.30 3.48 0.45
C CYS A 140 1.77 3.58 0.47
N PHE A 141 1.12 3.31 1.62
CA PHE A 141 -0.31 3.48 1.79
C PHE A 141 -0.75 4.93 1.55
N ARG A 142 -0.05 5.91 2.12
CA ARG A 142 -0.37 7.33 1.93
C ARG A 142 -0.32 7.72 0.45
N ARG A 143 0.74 7.29 -0.25
CA ARG A 143 0.86 7.52 -1.71
C ARG A 143 -0.25 6.82 -2.48
N ALA A 144 -0.58 5.58 -2.14
CA ALA A 144 -1.68 4.85 -2.78
C ALA A 144 -3.02 5.59 -2.59
N LEU A 145 -3.27 6.12 -1.40
CA LEU A 145 -4.48 6.88 -1.09
C LEU A 145 -4.55 8.19 -1.89
N GLU A 146 -3.44 8.93 -1.98
CA GLU A 146 -3.33 10.14 -2.81
C GLU A 146 -3.73 9.84 -4.27
N TRP A 147 -3.15 8.80 -4.88
CA TRP A 147 -3.48 8.39 -6.26
C TRP A 147 -4.91 7.88 -6.41
N TYR A 148 -5.45 7.19 -5.40
CA TYR A 148 -6.85 6.76 -5.42
C TYR A 148 -7.82 7.95 -5.41
N LEU A 149 -7.54 8.99 -4.61
CA LEU A 149 -8.36 10.21 -4.62
C LEU A 149 -8.30 10.94 -5.96
N VAL A 150 -7.11 11.02 -6.57
CA VAL A 150 -6.96 11.58 -7.93
C VAL A 150 -7.75 10.75 -8.94
N LEU A 151 -7.72 9.41 -8.85
CA LEU A 151 -8.48 8.52 -9.74
C LEU A 151 -9.97 8.81 -9.66
N VAL A 152 -10.51 8.87 -8.44
CA VAL A 152 -11.93 9.17 -8.20
C VAL A 152 -12.27 10.54 -8.79
N GLY A 153 -11.44 11.56 -8.55
CA GLY A 153 -11.64 12.90 -9.12
C GLY A 153 -11.70 12.90 -10.65
N VAL A 154 -10.74 12.24 -11.31
CA VAL A 154 -10.71 12.13 -12.77
C VAL A 154 -11.94 11.41 -13.30
N LEU A 155 -12.34 10.28 -12.69
CA LEU A 155 -13.51 9.52 -13.11
C LEU A 155 -14.82 10.27 -12.91
N VAL A 156 -14.95 11.03 -11.83
CA VAL A 156 -16.13 11.88 -11.58
C VAL A 156 -16.22 12.99 -12.64
N ILE A 157 -15.11 13.68 -12.93
CA ILE A 157 -15.07 14.70 -13.99
C ILE A 157 -15.41 14.09 -15.34
N GLN A 158 -14.83 12.94 -15.67
CA GLN A 158 -15.11 12.20 -16.90
C GLN A 158 -16.60 11.85 -17.01
N PHE A 159 -17.21 11.36 -15.93
CA PHE A 159 -18.62 11.01 -15.90
C PHE A 159 -19.52 12.22 -16.18
N PHE A 160 -19.30 13.34 -15.49
CA PHE A 160 -20.09 14.56 -15.70
C PHE A 160 -19.90 15.14 -17.09
N LEU A 161 -18.67 15.16 -17.62
CA LEU A 161 -18.39 15.63 -18.97
C LEU A 161 -19.11 14.75 -20.02
N THR A 162 -19.02 13.43 -19.86
CA THR A 162 -19.68 12.46 -20.74
C THR A 162 -21.19 12.59 -20.69
N ALA A 163 -21.77 12.79 -19.50
CA ALA A 163 -23.19 13.03 -19.31
C ALA A 163 -23.63 14.33 -19.99
N ALA A 164 -22.88 15.43 -19.82
CA ALA A 164 -23.19 16.71 -20.46
C ALA A 164 -23.19 16.63 -21.99
N ILE A 165 -22.21 15.92 -22.57
CA ILE A 165 -22.16 15.69 -24.03
C ILE A 165 -23.37 14.88 -24.50
N SER A 166 -23.77 13.86 -23.73
CA SER A 166 -24.90 13.01 -24.09
C SER A 166 -26.24 13.74 -24.12
N THR A 167 -26.36 14.88 -23.40
CA THR A 167 -27.55 15.73 -23.35
C THR A 167 -27.58 16.84 -24.40
N LEU A 168 -26.50 17.04 -25.17
CA LEU A 168 -26.50 18.01 -26.25
C LEU A 168 -27.46 17.55 -27.37
N PRO A 169 -28.26 18.48 -27.92
CA PRO A 169 -29.27 18.19 -28.94
C PRO A 169 -28.67 17.75 -30.29
#